data_AF-A0A0L0EPE0-F1
#
_entry.id   AF-A0A0L0EPE0-F1
#
_cell.length_a   1.000
_cell.length_b   1.000
_cell.length_c   1.000
_cell.angle_alpha   90.00
_cell.angle_beta   90.00
_cell.angle_gamma   90.00
#
_symmetry.space_group_name_H-M   'P 1'
#
loop_
_entity.id
_entity.type
_entity.pdbx_description
1 polymer ?
#
loop_
_entity_poly.entity_id
_entity_poly.type
_entity_poly.pdbx_seq_one_letter_code
_entity_poly.pdbx_strand_id
1 'polypeptide(L)'
;MKKLVVTASFCLLSSTAMAASQISQLNVTGDVAIFTLETPKTHTVPGCVTAENQNKWAVSLSSLQGQALYSLLVTAVSKDKLVSVQSAQRCESVADVEQVQGLTLSKDDRLGDSTGTWLYKGDGATKVAKVVSYSDRGGYTYLPLEGTQSIKHYAPSITSSIHDLIFLDAECKGEFFKINYGHPLLAFYEYFDAYFTFADSSIKENRLWEYGSAPVYHYMGEQQGCVKQNYTANQESRAIKLEKTEHPLCGKTPCWIK
;
A
#
# COMPACT_ATOMS: atom_id res chain seq x y z
N MET A 1 38.72 59.52 -7.19
CA MET A 1 38.43 58.47 -6.19
C MET A 1 37.83 57.27 -6.92
N LYS A 2 38.62 56.21 -7.16
CA LYS A 2 38.17 54.99 -7.85
C LYS A 2 37.65 53.99 -6.83
N LYS A 3 36.38 53.61 -6.89
CA LYS A 3 35.78 52.61 -6.00
C LYS A 3 35.99 51.22 -6.61
N LEU A 4 36.76 50.38 -5.92
CA LEU A 4 36.88 48.95 -6.20
C LEU A 4 35.60 48.25 -5.71
N VAL A 5 34.90 47.56 -6.61
CA VAL A 5 33.79 46.66 -6.26
C VAL A 5 34.37 45.24 -6.22
N VAL A 6 34.45 44.68 -5.02
CA VAL A 6 34.88 43.28 -4.79
C VAL A 6 33.62 42.42 -4.75
N THR A 7 33.38 41.68 -5.83
CA THR A 7 32.27 40.71 -5.92
C THR A 7 32.72 39.40 -5.27
N ALA A 8 32.32 39.16 -4.03
CA ALA A 8 32.55 37.90 -3.33
C ALA A 8 31.65 36.81 -3.93
N SER A 9 32.25 35.86 -4.65
CA SER A 9 31.56 34.71 -5.23
C SER A 9 31.40 33.62 -4.16
N PHE A 10 30.17 33.44 -3.68
CA PHE A 10 29.79 32.50 -2.63
C PHE A 10 29.56 31.11 -3.27
N CYS A 11 30.59 30.25 -3.26
CA CYS A 11 30.44 28.84 -3.68
C CYS A 11 29.65 28.07 -2.63
N LEU A 12 28.35 27.88 -2.87
CA LEU A 12 27.50 26.95 -2.13
C LEU A 12 27.90 25.52 -2.49
N LEU A 13 28.70 24.89 -1.64
CA LEU A 13 28.95 23.44 -1.68
C LEU A 13 27.71 22.71 -1.17
N SER A 14 26.75 22.47 -2.08
CA SER A 14 25.61 21.60 -1.82
C SER A 14 26.11 20.16 -1.68
N SER A 15 26.26 19.67 -0.45
CA SER A 15 26.46 18.24 -0.20
C SER A 15 25.20 17.50 -0.65
N THR A 16 25.26 16.85 -1.81
CA THR A 16 24.19 15.97 -2.27
C THR A 16 24.10 14.77 -1.34
N ALA A 17 23.17 14.82 -0.39
CA ALA A 17 22.82 13.68 0.42
C ALA A 17 22.33 12.56 -0.51
N MET A 18 23.05 11.45 -0.58
CA MET A 18 22.61 10.28 -1.34
C MET A 18 21.55 9.54 -0.54
N ALA A 19 20.32 9.52 -1.05
CA ALA A 19 19.23 8.79 -0.43
C ALA A 19 19.47 7.28 -0.53
N ALA A 20 19.32 6.56 0.59
CA ALA A 20 19.35 5.10 0.61
C ALA A 20 18.01 4.55 0.09
N SER A 21 18.05 3.43 -0.65
CA SER A 21 16.89 2.87 -1.36
C SER A 21 16.92 1.34 -1.41
N GLN A 22 15.75 0.71 -1.58
CA GLN A 22 15.67 -0.74 -1.78
C GLN A 22 16.14 -1.14 -3.19
N ILE A 23 16.69 -2.35 -3.31
CA ILE A 23 17.04 -2.95 -4.59
C ILE A 23 15.76 -3.49 -5.22
N SER A 24 15.38 -2.98 -6.39
CA SER A 24 14.20 -3.43 -7.12
C SER A 24 14.48 -4.63 -8.03
N GLN A 25 15.70 -4.72 -8.58
CA GLN A 25 16.16 -5.83 -9.41
C GLN A 25 17.65 -6.06 -9.20
N LEU A 26 18.07 -7.33 -9.17
CA LEU A 26 19.47 -7.75 -9.16
C LEU A 26 19.63 -8.93 -10.12
N ASN A 27 20.45 -8.76 -11.15
CA ASN A 27 20.76 -9.79 -12.14
C ASN A 27 22.28 -9.99 -12.21
N VAL A 28 22.71 -11.23 -12.42
CA VAL A 28 24.12 -11.58 -12.61
C VAL A 28 24.26 -12.21 -13.98
N THR A 29 25.18 -11.69 -14.79
CA THR A 29 25.46 -12.22 -16.12
C THR A 29 26.97 -12.29 -16.32
N GLY A 30 27.52 -13.51 -16.32
CA GLY A 30 28.96 -13.73 -16.31
C GLY A 30 29.61 -13.09 -15.09
N ASP A 31 30.62 -12.27 -15.32
CA ASP A 31 31.42 -11.62 -14.27
C ASP A 31 30.89 -10.25 -13.86
N VAL A 32 29.62 -9.94 -14.11
CA VAL A 32 29.02 -8.65 -13.74
C VAL A 32 27.65 -8.86 -13.11
N ALA A 33 27.43 -8.17 -11.98
CA ALA A 33 26.10 -7.95 -11.42
C ALA A 33 25.54 -6.59 -11.86
N ILE A 34 24.31 -6.57 -12.38
CA ILE A 34 23.55 -5.38 -12.74
C ILE A 34 22.35 -5.27 -11.80
N PHE A 35 22.11 -4.10 -11.23
CA PHE A 35 20.97 -3.87 -10.36
C PHE A 35 20.32 -2.51 -10.56
N THR A 36 19.09 -2.38 -10.08
CA THR A 36 18.32 -1.13 -10.03
C THR A 36 17.83 -0.88 -8.61
N LEU A 37 17.63 0.40 -8.27
CA LEU A 37 17.00 0.81 -7.03
C LEU A 37 15.54 1.20 -7.29
N GLU A 38 14.71 1.23 -6.24
CA GLU A 38 13.34 1.76 -6.35
C GLU A 38 13.32 3.26 -6.62
N THR A 39 14.26 4.00 -6.04
CA THR A 39 14.40 5.45 -6.30
C THR A 39 15.43 5.69 -7.40
N PRO A 40 15.12 6.54 -8.40
CA PRO A 40 16.08 6.91 -9.45
C PRO A 40 17.37 7.54 -8.92
N LYS A 41 18.41 7.53 -9.75
CA LYS A 41 19.68 8.20 -9.44
C LYS A 41 19.47 9.69 -9.28
N THR A 42 20.12 10.29 -8.29
CA THR A 42 20.00 11.72 -7.99
C THR A 42 21.23 12.53 -8.40
N HIS A 43 22.34 11.86 -8.75
CA HIS A 43 23.55 12.52 -9.23
C HIS A 43 23.53 12.65 -10.75
N THR A 44 24.42 13.50 -11.28
CA THR A 44 24.63 13.64 -12.72
C THR A 44 25.16 12.34 -13.31
N VAL A 45 24.34 11.67 -14.12
CA VAL A 45 24.70 10.42 -14.80
C VAL A 45 25.84 10.69 -15.80
N PRO A 46 26.92 9.88 -15.81
CA PRO A 46 28.05 10.09 -16.71
C PRO A 46 27.64 9.90 -18.17
N GLY A 47 28.27 10.67 -19.08
CA GLY A 47 27.91 10.68 -20.50
C GLY A 47 28.12 9.36 -21.25
N CYS A 48 28.80 8.39 -20.62
CA CYS A 48 28.93 7.04 -21.14
C CYS A 48 27.68 6.17 -20.95
N VAL A 49 26.67 6.61 -20.20
CA VAL A 49 25.45 5.84 -19.94
C VAL A 49 24.38 6.16 -20.96
N THR A 50 23.76 5.13 -21.55
CA THR A 50 22.65 5.30 -22.49
C THR A 50 21.33 5.61 -21.77
N ALA A 51 20.37 6.18 -22.50
CA ALA A 51 19.04 6.51 -21.97
C ALA A 51 18.33 5.30 -21.32
N GLU A 52 18.47 4.11 -21.90
CA GLU A 52 17.86 2.87 -21.42
C GLU A 52 18.49 2.32 -20.12
N ASN A 53 19.72 2.75 -19.82
CA ASN A 53 20.50 2.26 -18.68
C ASN A 53 20.67 3.32 -17.57
N GLN A 54 19.98 4.47 -17.69
CA GLN A 54 20.13 5.58 -16.75
C GLN A 54 19.95 5.17 -15.28
N ASN A 55 19.03 4.25 -14.98
CA ASN A 55 18.75 3.79 -13.61
C ASN A 55 19.46 2.49 -13.22
N LYS A 56 20.33 1.94 -14.09
CA LYS A 56 21.07 0.70 -13.83
C LYS A 56 22.44 0.99 -13.24
N TRP A 57 22.88 0.09 -12.38
CA TRP A 57 24.18 0.09 -11.74
C TRP A 57 24.91 -1.21 -12.05
N ALA A 58 26.21 -1.14 -12.29
CA ALA A 58 27.06 -2.28 -12.56
C ALA A 58 28.10 -2.48 -11.45
N VAL A 59 28.29 -3.74 -11.05
CA VAL A 59 29.38 -4.21 -10.19
C VAL A 59 30.13 -5.30 -10.94
N SER A 60 31.39 -5.04 -11.28
CA SER A 60 32.28 -6.09 -11.77
C SER A 60 32.60 -7.08 -10.64
N LEU A 61 32.47 -8.37 -10.90
CA LEU A 61 32.75 -9.47 -9.98
C LEU A 61 34.17 -10.05 -10.16
N SER A 62 34.95 -9.49 -11.09
CA SER A 62 36.32 -9.96 -11.39
C SER A 62 37.34 -9.62 -10.29
N SER A 63 36.97 -8.80 -9.31
CA SER A 63 37.82 -8.41 -8.18
C SER A 63 37.22 -8.80 -6.84
N LEU A 64 38.08 -8.98 -5.82
CA LEU A 64 37.65 -9.23 -4.44
C LEU A 64 36.73 -8.12 -3.91
N GLN A 65 37.03 -6.86 -4.24
CA GLN A 65 36.19 -5.72 -3.87
C GLN A 65 34.79 -5.85 -4.50
N GLY A 66 34.74 -6.20 -5.79
CA GLY A 66 33.52 -6.46 -6.51
C GLY A 66 32.66 -7.57 -5.91
N GLN A 67 33.27 -8.69 -5.56
CA GLN A 67 32.61 -9.81 -4.90
C GLN A 67 32.09 -9.45 -3.50
N ALA A 68 32.81 -8.60 -2.75
CA ALA A 68 32.35 -8.07 -1.47
C ALA A 68 31.14 -7.15 -1.64
N LEU A 69 31.15 -6.25 -2.63
CA LEU A 69 30.00 -5.40 -2.95
C LEU A 69 28.78 -6.24 -3.36
N TYR A 70 28.97 -7.27 -4.18
CA TYR A 70 27.90 -8.19 -4.55
C TYR A 70 27.32 -8.92 -3.33
N SER A 71 28.16 -9.38 -2.40
CA SER A 71 27.71 -10.01 -1.16
C SER A 71 26.86 -9.06 -0.30
N LEU A 72 27.20 -7.75 -0.29
CA LEU A 72 26.37 -6.73 0.35
C LEU A 72 25.03 -6.54 -0.36
N LEU A 73 24.99 -6.55 -1.70
CA LEU A 73 23.72 -6.49 -2.46
C LEU A 73 22.83 -7.69 -2.15
N VAL A 74 23.39 -8.91 -2.16
CA VAL A 74 22.64 -10.13 -1.81
C VAL A 74 22.11 -10.06 -0.38
N THR A 75 22.93 -9.54 0.56
CA THR A 75 22.49 -9.32 1.95
C THR A 75 21.36 -8.30 2.03
N ALA A 76 21.43 -7.23 1.24
CA ALA A 76 20.40 -6.20 1.21
C ALA A 76 19.07 -6.75 0.70
N VAL A 77 19.10 -7.52 -0.40
CA VAL A 77 17.91 -8.21 -0.93
C VAL A 77 17.37 -9.21 0.09
N SER A 78 18.23 -10.00 0.74
CA SER A 78 17.79 -11.06 1.65
C SER A 78 17.22 -10.55 2.98
N LYS A 79 17.52 -9.31 3.36
CA LYS A 79 17.15 -8.72 4.66
C LYS A 79 16.38 -7.41 4.54
N ASP A 80 15.85 -7.12 3.35
CA ASP A 80 15.15 -5.88 3.00
C ASP A 80 15.86 -4.63 3.55
N LYS A 81 17.17 -4.52 3.28
CA LYS A 81 17.97 -3.36 3.70
C LYS A 81 17.99 -2.28 2.62
N LEU A 82 18.06 -1.04 3.07
CA LEU A 82 18.31 0.10 2.20
C LEU A 82 19.78 0.13 1.82
N VAL A 83 20.03 0.49 0.56
CA VAL A 83 21.35 0.61 -0.03
C VAL A 83 21.57 2.04 -0.47
N SER A 84 22.67 2.64 -0.04
CA SER A 84 23.19 3.89 -0.61
C SER A 84 24.35 3.55 -1.55
N VAL A 85 24.30 4.05 -2.78
CA VAL A 85 25.24 3.71 -3.84
C VAL A 85 26.15 4.89 -4.14
N GLN A 86 27.46 4.71 -3.95
CA GLN A 86 28.45 5.67 -4.39
C GLN A 86 28.82 5.41 -5.84
N SER A 87 28.53 6.37 -6.70
CA SER A 87 28.90 6.35 -8.12
C SER A 87 30.42 6.40 -8.30
N ALA A 88 30.94 5.64 -9.27
CA ALA A 88 32.32 5.77 -9.76
C ALA A 88 32.45 6.76 -10.93
N GLN A 89 31.34 7.31 -11.43
CA GLN A 89 31.24 8.20 -12.59
C GLN A 89 31.94 7.68 -13.87
N ARG A 90 31.94 6.35 -14.05
CA ARG A 90 32.55 5.66 -15.20
C ARG A 90 31.77 4.41 -15.58
N CYS A 91 31.98 3.90 -16.80
CA CYS A 91 31.28 2.74 -17.37
C CYS A 91 32.25 1.61 -17.81
N GLU A 92 33.30 1.36 -17.02
CA GLU A 92 34.38 0.43 -17.43
C GLU A 92 34.01 -1.05 -17.26
N SER A 93 33.15 -1.38 -16.29
CA SER A 93 32.76 -2.76 -16.01
C SER A 93 31.80 -3.34 -17.04
N VAL A 94 30.88 -2.51 -17.54
CA VAL A 94 29.90 -2.85 -18.59
C VAL A 94 29.70 -1.60 -19.43
N ALA A 95 29.79 -1.75 -20.76
CA ALA A 95 29.48 -0.67 -21.67
C ALA A 95 28.09 -0.10 -21.38
N ASP A 96 27.95 1.22 -21.45
CA ASP A 96 26.67 1.90 -21.31
C ASP A 96 25.98 1.81 -19.94
N VAL A 97 26.61 1.23 -18.92
CA VAL A 97 26.09 1.14 -17.54
C VAL A 97 27.09 1.70 -16.56
N GLU A 98 26.60 2.54 -15.64
CA GLU A 98 27.43 3.17 -14.64
C GLU A 98 27.95 2.19 -13.58
N GLN A 99 29.24 2.27 -13.29
CA GLN A 99 29.89 1.45 -12.29
C GLN A 99 29.72 2.02 -10.87
N VAL A 100 29.53 1.11 -9.92
CA VAL A 100 29.52 1.40 -8.50
C VAL A 100 30.95 1.49 -7.94
N GLN A 101 31.22 2.55 -7.18
CA GLN A 101 32.46 2.72 -6.42
C GLN A 101 32.36 2.12 -5.02
N GLY A 102 31.18 2.18 -4.40
CA GLY A 102 30.95 1.71 -3.04
C GLY A 102 29.47 1.57 -2.71
N LEU A 103 29.17 0.74 -1.71
CA LEU A 103 27.83 0.49 -1.21
C LEU A 103 27.82 0.59 0.31
N THR A 104 26.80 1.24 0.84
CA THR A 104 26.52 1.27 2.29
C THR A 104 25.14 0.68 2.53
N LEU A 105 25.07 -0.24 3.50
CA LEU A 105 23.81 -0.77 4.00
C LEU A 105 23.33 0.08 5.18
N SER A 106 22.06 0.44 5.15
CA SER A 106 21.40 1.09 6.27
C SER A 106 20.17 0.27 6.68
N LYS A 107 19.86 0.25 7.98
CA LYS A 107 18.54 -0.19 8.40
C LYS A 107 17.52 0.77 7.81
N ASP A 108 16.38 0.25 7.40
CA ASP A 108 15.21 1.11 7.25
C ASP A 108 14.75 1.51 8.66
N ASP A 109 15.26 2.63 9.16
CA ASP A 109 14.93 3.13 10.50
C ASP A 109 13.44 3.53 10.63
N ARG A 110 12.71 3.64 9.49
CA ARG A 110 11.24 3.80 9.52
C ARG A 110 10.53 2.56 10.06
N LEU A 111 11.18 1.40 9.97
CA LEU A 111 10.73 0.14 10.57
C LEU A 111 11.25 -0.07 12.00
N GLY A 112 11.80 0.96 12.66
CA GLY A 112 12.51 0.93 13.97
C GLY A 112 12.16 -0.22 14.93
N ASP A 113 13.17 -0.95 15.42
CA ASP A 113 13.17 -2.15 16.27
C ASP A 113 11.90 -3.01 16.43
N SER A 114 12.11 -4.33 16.45
CA SER A 114 11.12 -5.41 16.41
C SER A 114 10.06 -5.45 17.53
N THR A 115 9.97 -4.42 18.38
CA THR A 115 9.04 -4.27 19.51
C THR A 115 7.80 -3.41 19.19
N GLY A 116 7.58 -3.03 17.93
CA GLY A 116 6.42 -2.22 17.53
C GLY A 116 5.13 -3.04 17.32
N THR A 117 3.99 -2.35 17.36
CA THR A 117 2.67 -2.91 17.00
C THR A 117 2.60 -3.23 15.51
N TRP A 118 2.03 -4.38 15.17
CA TRP A 118 1.87 -4.88 13.81
C TRP A 118 0.41 -5.08 13.46
N LEU A 119 0.12 -4.91 12.17
CA LEU A 119 -1.14 -5.28 11.56
C LEU A 119 -0.99 -6.67 10.92
N TYR A 120 -1.96 -7.53 11.19
CA TYR A 120 -2.05 -8.88 10.64
C TYR A 120 -3.35 -9.01 9.82
N LYS A 121 -3.37 -9.94 8.87
CA LYS A 121 -4.61 -10.36 8.23
C LYS A 121 -5.60 -10.88 9.27
N GLY A 122 -6.83 -11.05 8.84
CA GLY A 122 -7.92 -11.62 9.63
C GLY A 122 -7.65 -13.03 10.19
N ASP A 123 -6.67 -13.74 9.63
CA ASP A 123 -6.17 -15.02 10.17
C ASP A 123 -5.38 -14.87 11.50
N GLY A 124 -5.03 -13.64 11.88
CA GLY A 124 -4.28 -13.32 13.09
C GLY A 124 -2.82 -13.81 13.10
N ALA A 125 -2.32 -14.35 11.99
CA ALA A 125 -1.00 -14.97 11.86
C ALA A 125 -0.14 -14.27 10.80
N THR A 126 -0.72 -13.88 9.67
CA THR A 126 0.00 -13.27 8.55
C THR A 126 0.20 -11.77 8.80
N LYS A 127 1.44 -11.34 9.07
CA LYS A 127 1.78 -9.90 9.16
C LYS A 127 1.64 -9.24 7.79
N VAL A 128 1.04 -8.06 7.75
CA VAL A 128 0.87 -7.27 6.51
C VAL A 128 1.48 -5.88 6.57
N ALA A 129 1.58 -5.30 7.76
CA ALA A 129 2.12 -3.97 7.92
C ALA A 129 2.61 -3.68 9.33
N LYS A 130 3.50 -2.71 9.45
CA LYS A 130 3.89 -2.14 10.73
C LYS A 130 3.02 -0.95 11.07
N VAL A 131 2.45 -0.90 12.26
CA VAL A 131 1.68 0.28 12.73
C VAL A 131 2.68 1.36 13.15
N VAL A 132 2.49 2.57 12.63
CA VAL A 132 3.34 3.73 12.95
C VAL A 132 2.66 4.71 13.90
N SER A 133 1.34 4.85 13.82
CA SER A 133 0.57 5.68 14.75
C SER A 133 -0.91 5.30 14.78
N TYR A 134 -1.61 5.74 15.82
CA TYR A 134 -3.07 5.69 15.93
C TYR A 134 -3.65 7.04 15.52
N SER A 135 -4.80 7.03 14.82
CA SER A 135 -5.54 8.24 14.47
C SER A 135 -6.65 8.50 15.47
N ASP A 136 -6.77 9.75 15.91
CA ASP A 136 -7.82 10.24 16.81
C ASP A 136 -9.25 9.96 16.29
N ARG A 137 -9.41 9.72 14.98
CA ARG A 137 -10.69 9.44 14.32
C ARG A 137 -11.06 7.95 14.26
N GLY A 138 -10.31 7.09 14.95
CA GLY A 138 -10.50 5.65 14.92
C GLY A 138 -9.85 5.04 13.68
N GLY A 139 -8.61 4.59 13.83
CA GLY A 139 -7.87 3.92 12.77
C GLY A 139 -6.37 3.89 13.03
N TYR A 140 -5.66 3.19 12.17
CA TYR A 140 -4.24 2.93 12.28
C TYR A 140 -3.54 3.43 11.04
N THR A 141 -2.48 4.20 11.25
CA THR A 141 -1.55 4.58 10.22
C THR A 141 -0.46 3.52 10.18
N TYR A 142 -0.15 2.98 9.01
CA TYR A 142 0.76 1.85 8.87
C TYR A 142 1.68 1.96 7.65
N LEU A 143 2.80 1.25 7.71
CA LEU A 143 3.73 1.05 6.60
C LEU A 143 3.58 -0.39 6.08
N PRO A 144 3.12 -0.59 4.82
CA PRO A 144 2.99 -1.92 4.23
C PRO A 144 4.34 -2.66 4.16
N LEU A 145 4.31 -3.99 4.28
CA LEU A 145 5.51 -4.82 4.11
C LEU A 145 5.94 -4.99 2.64
N GLU A 146 5.04 -4.79 1.68
CA GLU A 146 5.28 -5.01 0.23
C GLU A 146 6.13 -3.89 -0.43
N GLY A 147 7.10 -3.31 0.29
CA GLY A 147 8.09 -2.37 -0.25
C GLY A 147 7.62 -0.94 -0.48
N THR A 148 6.30 -0.65 -0.43
CA THR A 148 5.85 0.73 -0.65
C THR A 148 6.25 1.64 0.52
N GLN A 149 7.00 2.71 0.24
CA GLN A 149 7.37 3.71 1.25
C GLN A 149 6.20 4.64 1.66
N SER A 150 5.03 4.48 1.05
CA SER A 150 3.87 5.33 1.37
C SER A 150 3.17 4.82 2.63
N ILE A 151 3.09 5.69 3.63
CA ILE A 151 2.23 5.50 4.78
C ILE A 151 0.77 5.37 4.32
N LYS A 152 0.07 4.34 4.79
CA LYS A 152 -1.33 4.07 4.51
C LYS A 152 -2.16 4.19 5.80
N HIS A 153 -3.48 4.22 5.62
CA HIS A 153 -4.44 4.28 6.72
C HIS A 153 -5.39 3.09 6.66
N TYR A 154 -5.64 2.48 7.81
CA TYR A 154 -6.60 1.39 8.01
C TYR A 154 -7.57 1.79 9.13
N ALA A 155 -8.85 1.98 8.78
CA ALA A 155 -9.92 2.15 9.75
C ALA A 155 -10.88 0.97 9.58
N PRO A 156 -11.01 0.07 10.57
CA PRO A 156 -11.99 -1.00 10.49
C PRO A 156 -13.40 -0.41 10.51
N SER A 157 -14.16 -0.62 9.44
CA SER A 157 -15.61 -0.38 9.44
C SER A 157 -16.28 -1.66 9.92
N ILE A 158 -16.57 -1.73 11.22
CA ILE A 158 -17.25 -2.86 11.87
C ILE A 158 -18.60 -2.35 12.37
N THR A 159 -19.67 -3.10 12.10
CA THR A 159 -21.01 -2.82 12.61
C THR A 159 -21.64 -4.08 13.17
N SER A 160 -22.18 -3.98 14.39
CA SER A 160 -23.06 -4.98 14.99
C SER A 160 -24.51 -4.82 14.55
N SER A 161 -24.88 -3.62 14.11
CA SER A 161 -26.24 -3.30 13.74
C SER A 161 -26.53 -3.66 12.29
N ILE A 162 -27.66 -4.32 12.07
CA ILE A 162 -28.27 -4.57 10.76
C ILE A 162 -29.56 -3.76 10.57
N HIS A 163 -29.84 -2.76 11.43
CA HIS A 163 -31.10 -2.00 11.40
C HIS A 163 -31.28 -1.14 10.14
N ASP A 164 -30.17 -0.79 9.48
CA ASP A 164 -30.18 0.00 8.25
C ASP A 164 -30.20 -0.87 6.98
N LEU A 165 -30.31 -2.18 7.14
CA LEU A 165 -30.49 -3.12 6.03
C LEU A 165 -31.98 -3.28 5.72
N ILE A 166 -32.28 -3.30 4.43
CA ILE A 166 -33.64 -3.42 3.89
C ILE A 166 -33.78 -4.84 3.31
N PHE A 167 -34.82 -5.55 3.72
CA PHE A 167 -35.12 -6.92 3.30
C PHE A 167 -36.43 -6.95 2.51
N LEU A 168 -36.54 -7.87 1.55
CA LEU A 168 -37.81 -8.20 0.87
C LEU A 168 -38.56 -9.34 1.57
N ASP A 169 -37.88 -10.08 2.43
CA ASP A 169 -38.40 -11.21 3.18
C ASP A 169 -38.92 -10.79 4.56
N ALA A 170 -40.08 -11.32 4.95
CA ALA A 170 -40.75 -10.97 6.19
C ALA A 170 -40.04 -11.48 7.46
N GLU A 171 -39.09 -12.40 7.31
CA GLU A 171 -38.24 -12.91 8.39
C GLU A 171 -36.86 -12.24 8.40
N CYS A 172 -36.62 -11.26 7.53
CA CYS A 172 -35.33 -10.57 7.34
C CYS A 172 -34.21 -11.55 7.01
N LYS A 173 -34.51 -12.54 6.16
CA LYS A 173 -33.54 -13.53 5.66
C LYS A 173 -33.23 -13.29 4.18
N GLY A 174 -32.14 -13.89 3.72
CA GLY A 174 -31.76 -13.89 2.31
C GLY A 174 -31.04 -12.61 1.87
N GLU A 175 -31.45 -12.07 0.72
CA GLU A 175 -30.83 -10.88 0.14
C GLU A 175 -31.26 -9.61 0.87
N PHE A 176 -30.32 -8.68 1.02
CA PHE A 176 -30.57 -7.41 1.67
C PHE A 176 -29.89 -6.27 0.94
N PHE A 177 -30.48 -5.09 1.12
CA PHE A 177 -30.14 -3.87 0.41
C PHE A 177 -29.77 -2.79 1.44
N LYS A 178 -29.00 -1.80 1.00
CA LYS A 178 -28.66 -0.63 1.80
C LYS A 178 -28.76 0.63 0.93
N ILE A 179 -29.17 1.75 1.51
CA ILE A 179 -29.21 3.03 0.81
C ILE A 179 -27.77 3.42 0.40
N ASN A 180 -27.57 3.62 -0.91
CA ASN A 180 -26.31 4.11 -1.44
C ASN A 180 -26.30 5.64 -1.52
N TYR A 181 -25.42 6.25 -0.71
CA TYR A 181 -25.21 7.69 -0.68
C TYR A 181 -24.16 8.20 -1.69
N GLY A 182 -23.68 7.34 -2.59
CA GLY A 182 -22.63 7.67 -3.56
C GLY A 182 -21.21 7.46 -3.02
N HIS A 183 -21.07 6.82 -1.85
CA HIS A 183 -19.79 6.46 -1.26
C HIS A 183 -19.59 4.95 -1.30
N PRO A 184 -18.36 4.46 -1.54
CA PRO A 184 -18.09 3.03 -1.47
C PRO A 184 -18.36 2.51 -0.06
N LEU A 185 -18.91 1.31 0.01
CA LEU A 185 -19.11 0.58 1.26
C LEU A 185 -18.12 -0.59 1.29
N LEU A 186 -17.37 -0.69 2.38
CA LEU A 186 -16.67 -1.91 2.75
C LEU A 186 -16.77 -2.04 4.27
N ALA A 187 -17.76 -2.79 4.73
CA ALA A 187 -18.05 -2.92 6.15
C ALA A 187 -18.17 -4.39 6.55
N PHE A 188 -17.61 -4.71 7.71
CA PHE A 188 -17.77 -6.01 8.35
C PHE A 188 -19.03 -5.99 9.21
N TYR A 189 -19.96 -6.89 8.93
CA TYR A 189 -21.17 -7.06 9.72
C TYR A 189 -20.97 -8.23 10.67
N GLU A 190 -20.88 -7.96 11.97
CA GLU A 190 -20.62 -8.99 12.99
C GLU A 190 -21.73 -10.05 13.00
N TYR A 191 -22.98 -9.64 12.73
CA TYR A 191 -24.12 -10.56 12.64
C TYR A 191 -23.95 -11.65 11.56
N PHE A 192 -23.26 -11.33 10.46
CA PHE A 192 -23.04 -12.24 9.34
C PHE A 192 -21.63 -12.83 9.29
N ASP A 193 -20.74 -12.40 10.20
CA ASP A 193 -19.31 -12.73 10.22
C ASP A 193 -18.64 -12.56 8.85
N ALA A 194 -18.94 -11.46 8.15
CA ALA A 194 -18.45 -11.22 6.79
C ALA A 194 -18.39 -9.73 6.42
N TYR A 195 -17.49 -9.43 5.48
CA TYR A 195 -17.45 -8.15 4.78
C TYR A 195 -18.51 -8.08 3.68
N PHE A 196 -19.10 -6.90 3.52
CA PHE A 196 -20.02 -6.60 2.45
C PHE A 196 -19.65 -5.29 1.73
N THR A 197 -19.92 -5.27 0.43
CA THR A 197 -19.87 -4.09 -0.44
C THR A 197 -21.19 -3.96 -1.20
N PHE A 198 -21.42 -2.79 -1.81
CA PHE A 198 -22.48 -2.66 -2.81
C PHE A 198 -22.18 -3.53 -4.03
N ALA A 199 -23.18 -4.30 -4.46
CA ALA A 199 -23.13 -5.01 -5.73
C ALA A 199 -23.17 -4.03 -6.92
N ASP A 200 -22.85 -4.52 -8.12
CA ASP A 200 -22.89 -3.71 -9.34
C ASP A 200 -24.31 -3.16 -9.61
N SER A 201 -24.44 -1.84 -9.54
CA SER A 201 -25.71 -1.13 -9.71
C SER A 201 -26.20 -1.08 -11.15
N SER A 202 -25.36 -1.40 -12.12
CA SER A 202 -25.75 -1.48 -13.54
C SER A 202 -26.70 -2.66 -13.79
N ILE A 203 -26.55 -3.74 -13.01
CA ILE A 203 -27.42 -4.92 -13.01
C ILE A 203 -28.75 -4.54 -12.36
N LYS A 204 -29.88 -4.84 -13.03
CA LYS A 204 -31.21 -4.42 -12.57
C LYS A 204 -31.59 -5.10 -11.25
N GLU A 205 -31.33 -6.40 -11.16
CA GLU A 205 -31.66 -7.25 -10.02
C GLU A 205 -30.98 -6.80 -8.72
N ASN A 206 -29.88 -6.04 -8.81
CA ASN A 206 -29.20 -5.48 -7.64
C ASN A 206 -29.86 -4.20 -7.10
N ARG A 207 -30.88 -3.67 -7.77
CA ARG A 207 -31.54 -2.41 -7.41
C ARG A 207 -32.90 -2.70 -6.79
N LEU A 208 -33.12 -2.25 -5.55
CA LEU A 208 -34.34 -2.57 -4.81
C LEU A 208 -35.62 -2.10 -5.55
N TRP A 209 -35.58 -0.94 -6.20
CA TRP A 209 -36.75 -0.40 -6.89
C TRP A 209 -37.26 -1.24 -8.07
N GLU A 210 -36.45 -2.14 -8.62
CA GLU A 210 -36.85 -3.05 -9.69
C GLU A 210 -37.82 -4.14 -9.18
N TYR A 211 -37.97 -4.29 -7.86
CA TYR A 211 -38.92 -5.21 -7.22
C TYR A 211 -40.33 -4.60 -7.05
N GLY A 212 -40.60 -3.42 -7.62
CA GLY A 212 -41.96 -2.87 -7.74
C GLY A 212 -42.65 -2.61 -6.40
N SER A 213 -43.90 -3.03 -6.27
CA SER A 213 -44.71 -2.83 -5.05
C SER A 213 -44.45 -3.86 -3.95
N ALA A 214 -43.34 -4.59 -4.00
CA ALA A 214 -42.98 -5.55 -2.95
C ALA A 214 -42.87 -4.85 -1.58
N PRO A 215 -43.41 -5.46 -0.51
CA PRO A 215 -43.22 -4.94 0.84
C PRO A 215 -41.75 -5.05 1.24
N VAL A 216 -41.29 -4.10 2.03
CA VAL A 216 -39.92 -4.09 2.57
C VAL A 216 -39.95 -4.16 4.09
N TYR A 217 -38.87 -4.68 4.65
CA TYR A 217 -38.75 -4.99 6.07
C TYR A 217 -37.39 -4.54 6.60
N HIS A 218 -37.36 -4.16 7.88
CA HIS A 218 -36.13 -3.86 8.61
C HIS A 218 -36.06 -4.74 9.85
N TYR A 219 -34.84 -5.14 10.22
CA TYR A 219 -34.60 -5.78 11.50
C TYR A 219 -34.50 -4.72 12.59
N MET A 220 -35.35 -4.78 13.60
CA MET A 220 -35.44 -3.77 14.68
C MET A 220 -34.89 -4.29 16.03
N GLY A 221 -34.02 -5.29 15.99
CA GLY A 221 -33.44 -5.93 17.18
C GLY A 221 -34.24 -7.15 17.64
N GLU A 222 -33.69 -7.88 18.62
CA GLU A 222 -34.25 -9.18 19.07
C GLU A 222 -35.68 -9.09 19.61
N GLN A 223 -36.05 -7.96 20.22
CA GLN A 223 -37.37 -7.79 20.83
C GLN A 223 -38.49 -7.56 19.81
N GLN A 224 -38.18 -6.88 18.69
CA GLN A 224 -39.16 -6.51 17.67
C GLN A 224 -39.07 -7.40 16.42
N GLY A 225 -37.91 -8.01 16.19
CA GLY A 225 -37.65 -8.84 15.03
C GLY A 225 -37.71 -8.05 13.73
N CYS A 226 -38.23 -8.71 12.68
CA CYS A 226 -38.37 -8.14 11.36
C CYS A 226 -39.70 -7.40 11.22
N VAL A 227 -39.64 -6.09 10.97
CA VAL A 227 -40.82 -5.21 10.95
C VAL A 227 -41.07 -4.70 9.54
N LYS A 228 -42.28 -4.94 9.03
CA LYS A 228 -42.76 -4.41 7.75
C LYS A 228 -42.81 -2.88 7.79
N GLN A 229 -42.30 -2.24 6.74
CA GLN A 229 -42.34 -0.79 6.60
C GLN A 229 -43.60 -0.31 5.85
N ASN A 230 -43.90 0.98 5.99
CA ASN A 230 -45.04 1.64 5.34
C ASN A 230 -44.75 2.07 3.89
N TYR A 231 -43.66 1.58 3.29
CA TYR A 231 -43.27 1.86 1.92
C TYR A 231 -42.92 0.56 1.19
N THR A 232 -42.89 0.61 -0.13
CA THR A 232 -42.58 -0.52 -1.01
C THR A 232 -41.24 -0.34 -1.70
N ALA A 233 -40.71 -1.42 -2.27
CA ALA A 233 -39.38 -1.48 -2.87
C ALA A 233 -39.12 -0.38 -3.92
N ASN A 234 -40.10 -0.09 -4.79
CA ASN A 234 -40.02 0.99 -5.79
C ASN A 234 -39.91 2.41 -5.23
N GLN A 235 -40.22 2.62 -3.95
CA GLN A 235 -40.07 3.91 -3.29
C GLN A 235 -38.61 4.16 -2.83
N GLU A 236 -37.77 3.12 -2.77
CA GLU A 236 -36.35 3.18 -2.38
C GLU A 236 -35.42 3.06 -3.59
N SER A 237 -35.42 4.08 -4.45
CA SER A 237 -34.61 4.10 -5.69
C SER A 237 -33.09 4.09 -5.47
N ARG A 238 -32.63 4.32 -4.24
CA ARG A 238 -31.22 4.39 -3.87
C ARG A 238 -30.69 3.12 -3.21
N ALA A 239 -31.56 2.18 -2.88
CA ALA A 239 -31.18 0.97 -2.18
C ALA A 239 -30.57 -0.04 -3.15
N ILE A 240 -29.35 -0.47 -2.85
CA ILE A 240 -28.56 -1.41 -3.66
C ILE A 240 -28.26 -2.64 -2.83
N LYS A 241 -28.34 -3.80 -3.47
CA LYS A 241 -28.02 -5.10 -2.88
C LYS A 241 -26.60 -5.09 -2.34
N LEU A 242 -26.43 -5.68 -1.17
CA LEU A 242 -25.12 -5.96 -0.62
C LEU A 242 -24.67 -7.35 -1.01
N GLU A 243 -23.39 -7.48 -1.34
CA GLU A 243 -22.76 -8.76 -1.64
C GLU A 243 -21.55 -9.00 -0.74
N LYS A 244 -21.32 -10.29 -0.42
CA LYS A 244 -20.16 -10.70 0.37
C LYS A 244 -18.89 -10.38 -0.40
N THR A 245 -17.89 -9.88 0.30
CA THR A 245 -16.58 -9.58 -0.26
C THR A 245 -15.47 -9.87 0.77
N GLU A 246 -14.24 -9.58 0.39
CA GLU A 246 -13.08 -9.64 1.28
C GLU A 246 -12.43 -8.26 1.37
N HIS A 247 -11.91 -7.91 2.55
CA HIS A 247 -11.14 -6.70 2.69
C HIS A 247 -9.79 -6.86 1.98
N PRO A 248 -9.37 -5.93 1.10
CA PRO A 248 -8.16 -6.10 0.28
C PRO A 248 -6.90 -6.29 1.12
N LEU A 249 -6.83 -5.67 2.30
CA LEU A 249 -5.73 -5.83 3.26
C LEU A 249 -5.90 -7.02 4.22
N CYS A 250 -7.11 -7.25 4.74
CA CYS A 250 -7.34 -8.12 5.90
C CYS A 250 -7.87 -9.50 5.50
N GLY A 251 -8.37 -9.67 4.28
CA GLY A 251 -9.08 -10.87 3.85
C GLY A 251 -10.50 -10.92 4.42
N LYS A 252 -10.90 -12.11 4.90
CA LYS A 252 -12.30 -12.41 5.26
C LYS A 252 -12.80 -11.76 6.54
N THR A 253 -11.90 -11.46 7.49
CA THR A 253 -12.23 -10.87 8.79
C THR A 253 -11.37 -9.63 9.04
N PRO A 254 -11.76 -8.76 9.99
CA PRO A 254 -10.99 -7.55 10.28
C PRO A 254 -9.53 -7.85 10.64
N CYS A 255 -8.64 -6.93 10.28
CA CYS A 255 -7.22 -7.09 10.59
C CYS A 255 -7.02 -7.13 12.10
N TRP A 256 -6.10 -7.97 12.54
CA TRP A 256 -5.68 -8.00 13.94
C TRP A 256 -4.56 -6.99 14.17
N ILE A 257 -4.63 -6.27 15.29
CA ILE A 257 -3.55 -5.39 15.76
C ILE A 257 -2.92 -6.07 16.98
N LYS A 258 -1.60 -6.35 16.92
CA LYS A 258 -0.84 -6.98 18.02
C LYS A 258 0.50 -6.30 18.23
#